data_AF-A0A7X9L7Z3-F1
#
_entry.id   AF-A0A7X9L7Z3-F1
#
_cell.length_a   1.000
_cell.length_b   1.000
_cell.length_c   1.000
_cell.angle_alpha   90.00
_cell.angle_beta   90.00
_cell.angle_gamma   90.00
#
_symmetry.space_group_name_H-M   'P 1'
#
loop_
_entity.id
_entity.type
_entity.pdbx_description
1 polymer ?
#
loop_
_entity_poly.entity_id
_entity_poly.type
_entity_poly.pdbx_seq_one_letter_code
_entity_poly.pdbx_strand_id
1 'polypeptide(L)'
;MLQLGATSLAIVWAIVGIAAISLLYAVWLRRKVLAEDEGTARMQEIARAVQEGAAAYLNRQFRTLGVFAVIAFGLLFLLPGDVSVKVGRSVFFLLG
;
A
#
# COMPACT_ATOMS: atom_id res chain seq x y z
N MET A 1 22.90 9.60 -19.61
CA MET A 1 22.28 8.27 -19.36
C MET A 1 22.61 7.88 -17.93
N LEU A 2 21.66 7.37 -17.15
CA LEU A 2 21.93 6.84 -15.80
C LEU A 2 22.82 5.60 -15.95
N GLN A 3 24.08 5.68 -15.54
CA GLN A 3 24.95 4.51 -15.43
C GLN A 3 24.64 3.80 -14.12
N LEU A 4 23.85 2.72 -14.20
CA LEU A 4 23.60 1.84 -13.07
C LEU A 4 24.83 0.95 -12.87
N GLY A 5 25.57 1.18 -11.79
CA GLY A 5 26.70 0.33 -11.40
C GLY A 5 26.23 -1.05 -10.93
N ALA A 6 27.11 -2.05 -11.02
CA ALA A 6 26.81 -3.41 -10.53
C ALA A 6 26.35 -3.42 -9.07
N THR A 7 26.95 -2.59 -8.22
CA THR A 7 26.54 -2.40 -6.82
C THR A 7 25.12 -1.86 -6.68
N SER A 8 24.73 -0.88 -7.50
CA SER A 8 23.38 -0.32 -7.48
C SER A 8 22.34 -1.37 -7.86
N LEU A 9 22.61 -2.18 -8.89
CA LEU A 9 21.72 -3.27 -9.30
C LEU A 9 21.61 -4.34 -8.21
N ALA A 10 22.73 -4.71 -7.58
CA ALA A 10 22.72 -5.66 -6.47
C ALA A 10 21.86 -5.16 -5.29
N ILE A 11 21.97 -3.88 -4.93
CA ILE A 11 21.14 -3.26 -3.87
C ILE A 11 19.66 -3.29 -4.24
N VAL A 12 19.30 -2.90 -5.47
CA VAL A 12 17.89 -2.90 -5.91
C VAL A 12 17.30 -4.32 -5.84
N TRP A 13 18.03 -5.33 -6.31
CA TRP A 13 17.57 -6.71 -6.22
C TRP A 13 17.46 -7.22 -4.78
N ALA A 14 18.38 -6.82 -3.90
CA ALA A 14 18.29 -7.14 -2.48
C ALA A 14 17.04 -6.52 -1.83
N ILE A 15 16.72 -5.26 -2.12
CA ILE A 15 15.51 -4.58 -1.63
C ILE A 15 14.25 -5.32 -2.09
N VAL A 16 14.18 -5.69 -3.38
CA VAL A 16 13.04 -6.46 -3.92
C VAL A 16 12.89 -7.81 -3.21
N GLY A 17 14.00 -8.52 -2.98
CA GLY A 17 13.99 -9.78 -2.24
C GLY A 17 13.48 -9.63 -0.81
N ILE A 18 13.93 -8.60 -0.09
CA ILE A 18 13.48 -8.30 1.28
C ILE A 18 11.98 -7.96 1.29
N ALA A 19 11.51 -7.10 0.38
CA ALA A 19 10.11 -6.73 0.29
C ALA A 19 9.21 -7.95 0.04
N ALA A 20 9.62 -8.87 -0.84
CA ALA A 20 8.90 -10.11 -1.10
C ALA A 20 8.83 -11.01 0.16
N ILE A 21 9.95 -11.18 0.87
CA ILE A 21 9.99 -11.96 2.12
C ILE A 21 9.09 -11.34 3.18
N SER A 22 9.08 -10.01 3.32
CA SER A 22 8.19 -9.31 4.25
C SER A 22 6.71 -9.55 3.94
N LEU A 23 6.32 -9.53 2.67
CA LEU A 23 4.94 -9.85 2.26
C LEU A 23 4.57 -11.30 2.57
N LEU A 24 5.47 -12.25 2.30
CA LEU A 24 5.26 -13.67 2.64
C LEU A 24 5.08 -13.85 4.16
N TYR A 25 5.91 -13.17 4.95
CA TYR A 25 5.80 -13.20 6.42
C TYR A 25 4.48 -12.61 6.91
N ALA A 26 4.05 -11.47 6.34
CA ALA A 26 2.76 -10.85 6.68
C ALA A 26 1.58 -11.78 6.36
N VAL A 27 1.61 -12.45 5.21
CA VAL A 27 0.58 -13.44 4.84
C VAL A 27 0.60 -14.64 5.79
N TRP A 28 1.78 -15.16 6.13
CA TRP A 28 1.92 -16.25 7.10
C TRP A 28 1.36 -15.86 8.47
N LEU A 29 1.71 -14.68 8.98
CA LEU A 29 1.23 -14.19 10.28
C LEU A 29 -0.29 -14.00 10.27
N ARG A 30 -0.85 -13.39 9.21
CA ARG A 30 -2.30 -13.27 9.03
C ARG A 30 -2.99 -14.62 9.11
N ARG A 31 -2.48 -15.63 8.38
CA ARG A 31 -3.06 -16.97 8.37
C ARG A 31 -2.98 -17.63 9.74
N LYS A 32 -1.87 -17.46 10.46
CA LYS A 32 -1.70 -17.99 11.81
C LYS A 32 -2.70 -17.36 12.78
N VAL A 33 -2.85 -16.04 12.76
CA VAL A 33 -3.79 -15.32 13.65
C VAL A 33 -5.25 -15.72 13.36
N LEU A 34 -5.63 -15.83 12.08
CA LEU A 34 -7.01 -16.21 11.70
C LEU A 34 -7.33 -17.70 11.93
N ALA A 35 -6.33 -18.53 12.20
CA ALA A 35 -6.55 -19.94 12.53
C ALA A 35 -6.79 -20.17 14.03
N GLU A 36 -6.54 -19.16 14.86
CA GLU A 36 -6.77 -19.22 16.30
C GLU A 36 -8.27 -19.08 16.62
N ASP A 37 -8.70 -19.60 17.77
CA ASP A 37 -10.09 -19.52 18.20
C ASP A 37 -10.53 -18.06 18.42
N GLU A 38 -11.70 -17.69 17.87
CA GLU A 38 -12.30 -16.36 18.03
C GLU A 38 -12.92 -16.15 19.43
N GLY A 39 -13.00 -17.23 20.23
CA GLY A 39 -13.49 -17.23 21.60
C GLY A 39 -15.00 -17.34 21.70
N THR A 40 -15.58 -16.79 22.76
CA THR A 40 -17.01 -16.93 23.05
C THR A 40 -17.92 -16.24 22.02
N ALA A 41 -19.18 -16.67 21.90
CA ALA A 41 -20.17 -16.03 21.02
C ALA A 41 -20.29 -14.51 21.26
N ARG A 42 -20.26 -14.08 22.53
CA ARG A 42 -20.29 -12.66 22.89
C ARG A 42 -19.05 -11.90 22.41
N MET A 43 -17.87 -12.52 22.41
CA MET A 43 -16.65 -11.92 21.86
C MET A 43 -16.74 -11.77 20.34
N GLN A 44 -17.25 -12.79 19.64
CA GLN A 44 -17.46 -12.75 18.19
C GLN A 44 -18.46 -11.67 17.77
N GLU A 45 -19.55 -11.49 18.52
CA GLU A 45 -20.54 -10.41 18.29
C GLU A 45 -19.89 -9.02 18.39
N ILE A 46 -19.11 -8.77 19.45
CA ILE A 46 -18.39 -7.51 19.63
C ILE A 46 -17.37 -7.31 18.51
N ALA A 47 -16.61 -8.34 18.15
CA ALA A 47 -15.62 -8.27 17.09
C ALA A 47 -16.25 -7.88 15.75
N ARG A 48 -17.42 -8.44 15.41
CA ARG A 48 -18.17 -8.08 14.19
C ARG A 48 -18.61 -6.61 14.19
N ALA A 49 -19.15 -6.12 15.31
CA ALA A 49 -19.53 -4.71 15.43
C ALA A 49 -18.33 -3.76 15.27
N VAL A 50 -17.17 -4.13 15.83
CA VAL A 50 -15.91 -3.39 15.66
C VAL A 50 -15.43 -3.43 14.21
N GLN A 51 -15.47 -4.59 13.55
CA GLN A 51 -15.10 -4.73 12.14
C GLN A 51 -16.00 -3.90 11.23
N GLU A 52 -17.31 -3.87 11.46
CA GLU A 52 -18.26 -3.05 10.71
C GLU A 52 -17.94 -1.56 10.87
N GLY A 53 -17.71 -1.10 12.11
CA GLY A 53 -17.32 0.29 12.39
C GLY A 53 -16.00 0.67 11.72
N ALA A 54 -14.98 -0.20 11.79
CA ALA A 54 -13.68 0.01 11.16
C ALA A 54 -13.81 0.06 9.62
N ALA A 55 -14.59 -0.85 9.02
CA ALA A 55 -14.83 -0.84 7.59
C ALA A 55 -15.57 0.44 7.15
N ALA A 56 -16.57 0.88 7.89
CA ALA A 56 -17.28 2.13 7.61
C ALA A 56 -16.35 3.36 7.67
N TYR A 57 -15.47 3.42 8.67
CA TYR A 57 -14.46 4.48 8.78
C TYR A 57 -13.48 4.45 7.61
N LEU A 58 -12.87 3.28 7.32
CA LEU A 58 -11.91 3.12 6.23
C LEU A 58 -12.53 3.45 4.88
N ASN A 59 -13.77 3.04 4.62
CA ASN A 59 -14.48 3.37 3.38
C ASN A 59 -14.66 4.88 3.20
N ARG A 60 -15.01 5.60 4.28
CA ARG A 60 -15.10 7.07 4.25
C ARG A 60 -13.72 7.71 4.03
N GLN A 61 -12.69 7.19 4.71
CA GLN A 61 -11.32 7.67 4.58
C GLN A 61 -10.79 7.47 3.16
N PHE A 62 -10.92 6.27 2.60
CA PHE A 62 -10.47 5.96 1.23
C PHE A 62 -11.20 6.76 0.17
N ARG A 63 -12.48 7.08 0.38
CA ARG A 63 -13.21 7.97 -0.54
C ARG A 63 -12.60 9.37 -0.57
N THR A 64 -12.34 9.95 0.61
CA THR A 64 -11.71 11.28 0.70
C THR A 64 -10.26 11.24 0.17
N LEU A 65 -9.50 10.20 0.53
CA LEU A 65 -8.13 10.01 0.07
C LEU A 65 -8.07 9.80 -1.45
N GLY A 66 -9.04 9.12 -2.05
CA GLY A 66 -9.15 8.93 -3.49
C GLY A 66 -9.32 10.25 -4.24
N VAL A 67 -10.17 11.14 -3.73
CA VAL A 67 -10.32 12.50 -4.29
C VAL A 67 -9.00 13.26 -4.19
N PHE A 68 -8.34 13.21 -3.02
CA PHE A 68 -7.02 13.81 -2.84
C PHE A 68 -5.98 13.25 -3.83
N ALA A 69 -5.94 11.93 -4.02
CA ALA A 69 -4.98 11.28 -4.92
C ALA A 69 -5.17 11.71 -6.37
N VAL A 70 -6.42 11.85 -6.84
CA VAL A 70 -6.73 12.35 -8.19
C VAL A 70 -6.29 13.80 -8.36
N ILE A 71 -6.55 14.66 -7.37
CA ILE A 71 -6.13 16.07 -7.40
C ILE A 71 -4.60 16.15 -7.43
N ALA A 72 -3.92 15.44 -6.54
CA ALA A 72 -2.47 15.41 -6.46
C ALA A 72 -1.84 14.88 -7.75
N PHE A 73 -2.39 13.81 -8.34
CA PHE A 73 -1.98 13.31 -9.65
C PHE A 73 -2.08 14.41 -10.72
N GLY A 74 -3.22 15.11 -10.79
CA GLY A 74 -3.42 16.19 -11.76
C GLY A 74 -2.44 17.34 -11.57
N LEU A 75 -2.23 17.78 -10.34
CA LEU A 75 -1.26 18.83 -10.01
C LEU A 75 0.16 18.42 -10.39
N LEU A 76 0.56 17.19 -10.03
CA LEU A 76 1.85 16.63 -10.40
C LEU A 76 1.97 16.50 -11.93
N PHE A 77 0.92 16.15 -12.66
CA PHE A 77 1.00 16.03 -14.11
C PHE A 77 1.18 17.40 -14.80
N LEU A 78 0.49 18.43 -14.30
CA LEU A 78 0.50 19.78 -14.88
C LEU A 78 1.79 20.56 -14.63
N LEU A 79 2.53 20.26 -13.56
CA LEU A 79 3.81 20.91 -13.27
C LEU A 79 4.79 20.82 -14.46
N PRO A 80 5.68 21.79 -14.67
CA PRO A 80 6.66 21.75 -15.76
C PRO A 80 7.57 20.51 -15.69
N GLY A 81 8.02 20.04 -16.86
CA GLY A 81 8.91 18.90 -17.00
C GLY A 81 8.71 18.16 -18.33
N ASP A 82 9.71 17.39 -18.72
CA ASP A 82 9.62 16.49 -19.89
C ASP A 82 8.49 15.48 -19.71
N VAL A 83 7.97 14.96 -20.83
CA VAL A 83 6.87 13.99 -20.82
C VAL A 83 7.17 12.79 -19.91
N SER A 84 8.39 12.27 -19.96
CA SER A 84 8.84 11.16 -19.10
C SER A 84 8.79 11.50 -17.62
N VAL A 85 9.15 12.73 -17.24
CA VAL A 85 9.15 13.18 -15.84
C VAL A 85 7.73 13.41 -15.35
N LYS A 86 6.89 14.05 -16.17
CA LYS A 86 5.47 14.31 -15.87
C LYS A 86 4.70 13.02 -15.63
N VAL A 87 4.83 12.07 -16.54
CA VAL A 87 4.16 10.76 -16.43
C VAL A 87 4.75 9.98 -15.27
N GLY A 88 6.08 9.91 -15.16
CA GLY A 88 6.78 9.18 -14.11
C GLY A 88 6.32 9.60 -12.71
N ARG A 89 6.51 10.87 -12.33
CA ARG A 89 6.18 11.32 -10.96
C ARG A 89 4.70 11.15 -10.60
N SER A 90 3.80 11.35 -11.58
CA SER A 90 2.36 11.31 -11.32
C SER A 90 1.87 9.87 -11.17
N VAL A 91 2.34 8.95 -12.02
CA VAL A 91 1.99 7.53 -11.94
C VAL A 91 2.62 6.88 -10.70
N PHE A 92 3.90 7.12 -10.44
CA PHE A 92 4.57 6.54 -9.26
C PHE A 92 3.99 7.06 -7.94
N PHE A 93 3.50 8.32 -7.90
CA PHE A 93 2.78 8.83 -6.72
C PHE A 93 1.54 7.98 -6.36
N LEU A 94 0.82 7.44 -7.36
CA LEU A 94 -0.34 6.58 -7.11
C LEU A 94 0.05 5.15 -6.68
N LEU A 95 1.23 4.70 -7.08
CA LEU A 95 1.76 3.40 -6.68
C LEU A 95 2.26 3.40 -5.22
N GLY A 96 2.72 4.56 -4.73
CA GLY A 96 3.35 4.72 -3.41
C GLY A 96 4.86 4.78 -3.52
#